data_AF-A0A3M7BJD0-F1
#
_entry.id   AF-A0A3M7BJD0-F1
#
_cell.length_a   1.000
_cell.length_b   1.000
_cell.length_c   1.000
_cell.angle_alpha   90.00
_cell.angle_beta   90.00
_cell.angle_gamma   90.00
#
_symmetry.space_group_name_H-M   'P 1'
#
loop_
_entity.id
_entity.type
_entity.pdbx_description
1 polymer ?
#
loop_
_entity_poly.entity_id
_entity_poly.type
_entity_poly.pdbx_seq_one_letter_code
_entity_poly.pdbx_strand_id
1 'polypeptide(L)'
;MYEEPPHERSAREAAESRSPSPPPEDPEKNALDRKHSQGLQRMPSLQNAVSLPREILVVGLISLSQFTTQVGLSQSFSILDIIGDAFQITDPGILAWFPAGFSLTVGTFILLSGRLGDVFGYKRMLVVGYSWFALWSMVAGLAVYSNHVLFIWARVLQGIGPSICLPNGLALLGALYEPGMRKNLAFAVFGACAPTGSIVGATFAGIFALAWWPWAFWSLALVLVAVTVAVALAIPDPQTLGPKPGSVKAYIEELDLVAATVGIAGLVLFNFAWNQAPIVGWSSPYVILCLILGVL
;
A
#
# COMPACT_ATOMS: atom_id res chain seq x y z
N MET A 1 -49.42 10.48 -27.14
CA MET A 1 -49.58 9.70 -25.89
C MET A 1 -50.69 8.71 -26.20
N TYR A 2 -50.36 7.48 -26.59
CA TYR A 2 -51.34 6.44 -26.91
C TYR A 2 -51.79 5.81 -25.60
N GLU A 3 -53.08 5.90 -25.26
CA GLU A 3 -53.65 5.23 -24.09
C GLU A 3 -53.86 3.74 -24.39
N GLU A 4 -53.33 2.87 -23.54
CA GLU A 4 -53.54 1.42 -23.60
C GLU A 4 -55.04 1.09 -23.46
N PRO A 5 -55.58 0.17 -24.27
CA PRO A 5 -57.00 -0.16 -24.24
C PRO A 5 -57.40 -0.93 -22.95
N PRO A 6 -58.65 -0.79 -22.48
CA PRO A 6 -59.09 -1.22 -21.14
C PRO A 6 -58.89 -2.71 -20.81
N HIS A 7 -58.84 -3.58 -21.82
CA HIS A 7 -58.70 -5.02 -21.63
C HIS A 7 -57.28 -5.45 -21.26
N GLU A 8 -56.25 -4.68 -21.66
CA GLU A 8 -54.86 -4.96 -21.30
C GLU A 8 -54.53 -4.55 -19.86
N ARG A 9 -55.19 -3.50 -19.34
CA ARG A 9 -55.09 -3.09 -17.92
C ARG A 9 -55.59 -4.18 -16.97
N SER A 10 -56.76 -4.75 -17.26
CA SER A 10 -57.36 -5.76 -16.40
C SER A 10 -56.56 -7.08 -16.37
N ALA A 11 -55.91 -7.43 -17.49
CA ALA A 11 -55.02 -8.59 -17.55
C ALA A 11 -53.72 -8.37 -16.75
N ARG A 12 -53.20 -7.14 -16.71
CA ARG A 12 -52.01 -6.77 -15.91
C ARG A 12 -52.29 -6.79 -14.41
N GLU A 13 -53.42 -6.23 -13.98
CA GLU A 13 -53.85 -6.25 -12.57
C GLU A 13 -54.09 -7.69 -12.07
N ALA A 14 -54.64 -8.56 -12.93
CA ALA A 14 -54.81 -9.98 -12.62
C ALA A 14 -53.45 -10.73 -12.51
N ALA A 15 -52.41 -10.29 -13.23
CA ALA A 15 -51.07 -10.87 -13.17
C ALA A 15 -50.28 -10.41 -11.94
N GLU A 16 -50.42 -9.15 -11.51
CA GLU A 16 -49.74 -8.63 -10.30
C GLU A 16 -50.28 -9.25 -9.01
N SER A 17 -51.59 -9.56 -8.95
CA SER A 17 -52.21 -10.23 -7.80
C SER A 17 -51.78 -11.69 -7.57
N ARG A 18 -51.04 -12.30 -8.52
CA ARG A 18 -50.54 -13.69 -8.45
C ARG A 18 -49.05 -13.80 -8.11
N SER A 19 -48.40 -12.71 -7.75
CA SER A 19 -47.01 -12.76 -7.28
C SER A 19 -46.93 -13.48 -5.92
N PRO A 20 -46.10 -14.52 -5.78
CA PRO A 20 -45.94 -15.21 -4.50
C PRO A 20 -45.36 -14.23 -3.46
N SER A 21 -45.97 -14.21 -2.28
CA SER A 21 -45.45 -13.44 -1.14
C SER A 21 -43.98 -13.83 -0.87
N PRO A 22 -43.11 -12.87 -0.56
CA PRO A 22 -41.73 -13.18 -0.21
C PRO A 22 -41.70 -14.17 0.96
N PRO A 23 -40.76 -15.13 0.97
CA PRO A 23 -40.65 -16.09 2.05
C PRO A 23 -40.50 -15.35 3.40
N PRO A 24 -41.07 -15.89 4.49
CA PRO A 24 -41.03 -15.24 5.79
C PRO A 24 -39.57 -14.98 6.17
N GLU A 25 -39.26 -13.70 6.39
CA GLU A 25 -37.92 -13.25 6.75
C GLU A 25 -37.50 -13.89 8.07
N ASP A 26 -36.36 -14.58 8.06
CA ASP A 26 -35.80 -15.21 9.26
C ASP A 26 -35.34 -14.11 10.25
N PRO A 27 -36.00 -13.98 11.42
CA PRO A 27 -35.67 -12.94 12.39
C PRO A 27 -34.27 -13.12 12.99
N GLU A 28 -33.73 -14.35 13.05
CA GLU A 28 -32.36 -14.59 13.53
C GLU A 28 -31.32 -14.15 12.51
N LYS A 29 -31.55 -14.43 11.22
CA LYS A 29 -30.68 -13.93 10.14
C LYS A 29 -30.70 -12.40 10.08
N ASN A 30 -31.87 -11.78 10.19
CA ASN A 30 -31.99 -10.32 10.26
C ASN A 30 -31.36 -9.74 11.54
N ALA A 31 -31.38 -10.46 12.66
CA ALA A 31 -30.72 -10.03 13.90
C ALA A 31 -29.19 -10.18 13.83
N LEU A 32 -28.70 -11.23 13.16
CA LEU A 32 -27.28 -11.44 12.87
C LEU A 32 -26.77 -10.43 11.84
N ASP A 33 -27.51 -10.20 10.76
CA ASP A 33 -27.21 -9.17 9.76
C ASP A 33 -27.30 -7.77 10.38
N ARG A 34 -28.28 -7.48 11.24
CA ARG A 34 -28.32 -6.23 12.02
C ARG A 34 -27.16 -6.12 12.98
N LYS A 35 -26.74 -7.19 13.67
CA LYS A 35 -25.54 -7.16 14.54
C LYS A 35 -24.26 -6.99 13.75
N HIS A 36 -24.13 -7.59 12.56
CA HIS A 36 -23.01 -7.40 11.65
C HIS A 36 -22.99 -5.96 11.13
N SER A 37 -24.16 -5.45 10.75
CA SER A 37 -24.38 -4.07 10.27
C SER A 37 -24.17 -3.02 11.37
N GLN A 38 -24.52 -3.34 12.62
CA GLN A 38 -24.33 -2.48 13.80
C GLN A 38 -22.92 -2.59 14.38
N GLY A 39 -22.22 -3.71 14.22
CA GLY A 39 -20.80 -3.86 14.55
C GLY A 39 -19.90 -3.07 13.59
N LEU A 40 -20.35 -2.92 12.34
CA LEU A 40 -19.88 -1.92 11.38
C LEU A 40 -20.43 -0.52 11.71
N GLN A 41 -20.27 -0.05 12.96
CA GLN A 41 -20.44 1.36 13.28
C GLN A 41 -19.49 2.18 12.38
N ARG A 42 -19.99 2.54 11.19
CA ARG A 42 -19.37 3.51 10.30
C ARG A 42 -19.11 4.73 11.15
N MET A 43 -17.85 5.12 11.28
CA MET A 43 -17.53 6.46 11.77
C MET A 43 -18.46 7.45 11.05
N PRO A 44 -19.00 8.47 11.74
CA PRO A 44 -19.54 9.62 11.04
C PRO A 44 -18.45 10.04 10.04
N SER A 45 -18.78 10.08 8.75
CA SER A 45 -17.82 10.44 7.71
C SER A 45 -17.08 11.70 8.16
N LEU A 46 -15.74 11.74 8.06
CA LEU A 46 -14.95 12.91 8.50
C LEU A 46 -15.48 14.20 7.85
N GLN A 47 -16.08 14.07 6.68
CA GLN A 47 -16.84 15.09 5.96
C GLN A 47 -17.77 15.93 6.84
N ASN A 48 -18.36 15.35 7.89
CA ASN A 48 -19.32 16.00 8.78
C ASN A 48 -18.76 16.29 10.18
N ALA A 49 -17.58 15.77 10.52
CA ALA A 49 -17.07 15.74 11.90
C ALA A 49 -15.81 16.61 12.13
N VAL A 50 -15.10 17.05 11.08
CA VAL A 50 -13.87 17.85 11.21
C VAL A 50 -13.88 19.11 10.35
N SER A 51 -13.08 20.10 10.78
CA SER A 51 -12.85 21.32 10.01
C SER A 51 -12.09 21.04 8.71
N LEU A 52 -12.38 21.81 7.67
CA LEU A 52 -11.77 21.68 6.34
C LEU A 52 -10.22 21.71 6.35
N PRO A 53 -9.53 22.54 7.15
CA PRO A 53 -8.06 22.49 7.25
C PRO A 53 -7.54 21.16 7.78
N ARG A 54 -8.24 20.56 8.74
CA ARG A 54 -7.86 19.27 9.32
C ARG A 54 -8.10 18.13 8.33
N GLU A 55 -9.20 18.19 7.57
CA GLU A 55 -9.49 17.25 6.49
C GLU A 55 -8.38 17.26 5.43
N ILE A 56 -8.01 18.45 4.93
CA ILE A 56 -6.91 18.62 3.96
C ILE A 56 -5.61 18.04 4.50
N LEU A 57 -5.29 18.32 5.77
CA LEU A 57 -4.08 17.82 6.39
C LEU A 57 -4.07 16.28 6.50
N VAL A 58 -5.19 15.65 6.90
CA VAL A 58 -5.29 14.18 6.97
C VAL A 58 -5.15 13.56 5.58
N VAL A 59 -5.86 14.06 4.57
CA VAL A 59 -5.74 13.58 3.19
C VAL A 59 -4.33 13.77 2.67
N GLY A 60 -3.70 14.91 2.94
CA GLY A 60 -2.31 15.19 2.59
C GLY A 60 -1.34 14.19 3.22
N LEU A 61 -1.44 13.92 4.53
CA LEU A 61 -0.58 12.96 5.23
C LEU A 61 -0.76 11.52 4.74
N ILE A 62 -1.98 11.14 4.37
CA ILE A 62 -2.25 9.84 3.75
C ILE A 62 -1.64 9.78 2.34
N SER A 63 -1.80 10.84 1.56
CA SER A 63 -1.29 10.92 0.19
C SER A 63 0.24 10.99 0.13
N LEU A 64 0.88 11.45 1.20
CA LEU A 64 2.34 11.36 1.36
C LEU A 64 2.86 9.92 1.34
N SER A 65 2.03 8.91 1.58
CA SER A 65 2.47 7.51 1.48
C SER A 65 2.83 7.17 0.04
N GLN A 66 1.96 7.51 -0.91
CA GLN A 66 2.22 7.32 -2.34
C GLN A 66 3.36 8.23 -2.81
N PHE A 67 3.38 9.49 -2.37
CA PHE A 67 4.44 10.43 -2.73
C PHE A 67 5.83 9.94 -2.30
N THR A 68 6.00 9.61 -1.02
CA THR A 68 7.28 9.18 -0.46
C THR A 68 7.73 7.82 -0.98
N THR A 69 6.79 6.91 -1.29
CA THR A 69 7.09 5.66 -2.01
C THR A 69 7.80 5.96 -3.33
N GLN A 70 7.23 6.88 -4.11
CA GLN A 70 7.76 7.19 -5.43
C GLN A 70 9.05 8.02 -5.37
N VAL A 71 9.20 8.89 -4.37
CA VAL A 71 10.50 9.52 -4.07
C VAL A 71 11.56 8.45 -3.79
N GLY A 72 11.26 7.50 -2.90
CA GLY A 72 12.18 6.44 -2.51
C GLY A 72 12.55 5.49 -3.65
N LEU A 73 11.64 5.29 -4.61
CA LEU A 73 11.92 4.53 -5.83
C LEU A 73 12.81 5.33 -6.78
N SER A 74 12.37 6.54 -7.16
CA SER A 74 13.01 7.35 -8.20
C SER A 74 14.38 7.88 -7.79
N GLN A 75 14.65 8.11 -6.51
CA GLN A 75 15.95 8.59 -6.07
C GLN A 75 17.09 7.65 -6.51
N SER A 76 16.91 6.33 -6.46
CA SER A 76 17.97 5.38 -6.84
C SER A 76 18.17 5.30 -8.35
N PHE A 77 17.11 5.52 -9.14
CA PHE A 77 17.24 5.55 -10.60
C PHE A 77 18.06 6.73 -11.08
N SER A 78 17.84 7.91 -10.50
CA SER A 78 18.44 9.15 -11.01
C SER A 78 19.91 9.33 -10.69
N ILE A 79 20.42 8.64 -9.68
CA ILE A 79 21.83 8.71 -9.26
C ILE A 79 22.48 7.32 -9.27
N LEU A 80 21.95 6.39 -10.07
CA LEU A 80 22.41 5.00 -10.14
C LEU A 80 23.90 4.92 -10.45
N ASP A 81 24.33 5.59 -11.52
CA ASP A 81 25.72 5.56 -11.97
C ASP A 81 26.66 6.22 -10.95
N ILE A 82 26.21 7.30 -10.29
CA ILE A 82 26.98 7.99 -9.25
C ILE A 82 27.22 7.06 -8.05
N ILE A 83 26.21 6.30 -7.64
CA ILE A 83 26.35 5.32 -6.55
C ILE A 83 27.22 4.13 -7.01
N GLY A 84 27.06 3.70 -8.27
CA GLY A 84 27.89 2.66 -8.89
C GLY A 84 29.37 3.02 -8.87
N ASP A 85 29.71 4.23 -9.31
CA ASP A 85 31.07 4.78 -9.30
C ASP A 85 31.62 4.89 -7.86
N ALA A 86 30.79 5.35 -6.91
CA ALA A 86 31.18 5.46 -5.51
C ALA A 86 31.57 4.10 -4.89
N PHE A 87 30.94 3.01 -5.34
CA PHE A 87 31.27 1.65 -4.91
C PHE A 87 32.21 0.89 -5.87
N GLN A 88 32.70 1.55 -6.93
CA GLN A 88 33.54 0.95 -7.97
C GLN A 88 32.89 -0.29 -8.62
N ILE A 89 31.57 -0.23 -8.85
CA ILE A 89 30.79 -1.31 -9.46
C ILE A 89 30.60 -1.01 -10.95
N THR A 90 31.11 -1.90 -11.80
CA THR A 90 30.91 -1.85 -13.26
C THR A 90 29.96 -2.93 -13.76
N ASP A 91 29.59 -3.90 -12.91
CA ASP A 91 28.66 -4.98 -13.25
C ASP A 91 27.21 -4.45 -13.30
N PRO A 92 26.57 -4.41 -14.48
CA PRO A 92 25.19 -3.94 -14.62
C PRO A 92 24.20 -4.77 -13.80
N GLY A 93 24.51 -6.04 -13.54
CA GLY A 93 23.68 -6.92 -12.75
C GLY A 93 23.62 -6.51 -11.29
N ILE A 94 24.74 -6.07 -10.71
CA ILE A 94 24.78 -5.55 -9.34
C ILE A 94 24.08 -4.19 -9.27
N LEU A 95 24.27 -3.32 -10.25
CA LEU A 95 23.60 -2.01 -10.29
C LEU A 95 22.08 -2.16 -10.38
N ALA A 96 21.57 -3.14 -11.14
CA ALA A 96 20.13 -3.40 -11.24
C ALA A 96 19.48 -3.67 -9.87
N TRP A 97 20.22 -4.26 -8.91
CA TRP A 97 19.71 -4.52 -7.56
C TRP A 97 19.44 -3.26 -6.73
N PHE A 98 20.03 -2.11 -7.07
CA PHE A 98 19.88 -0.87 -6.31
C PHE A 98 18.44 -0.32 -6.35
N PRO A 99 17.81 -0.15 -7.53
CA PRO A 99 16.39 0.16 -7.62
C PRO A 99 15.50 -1.07 -7.45
N ALA A 100 15.92 -2.24 -7.96
CA ALA A 100 15.08 -3.42 -7.94
C ALA A 100 14.77 -3.85 -6.51
N GLY A 101 15.78 -4.01 -5.64
CA GLY A 101 15.60 -4.52 -4.27
C GLY A 101 14.47 -3.81 -3.51
N PHE A 102 14.37 -2.48 -3.67
CA PHE A 102 13.28 -1.68 -3.13
C PHE A 102 11.92 -2.05 -3.73
N SER A 103 11.77 -2.01 -5.05
CA SER A 103 10.50 -2.34 -5.72
C SER A 103 10.01 -3.75 -5.42
N LEU A 104 10.94 -4.70 -5.24
CA LEU A 104 10.59 -6.11 -5.01
C LEU A 104 9.85 -6.26 -3.70
N THR A 105 10.38 -5.68 -2.64
CA THR A 105 9.78 -5.77 -1.32
C THR A 105 8.54 -4.90 -1.21
N VAL A 106 8.49 -3.75 -1.90
CA VAL A 106 7.25 -2.97 -2.02
C VAL A 106 6.12 -3.83 -2.56
N GLY A 107 6.31 -4.49 -3.71
CA GLY A 107 5.28 -5.32 -4.32
C GLY A 107 4.98 -6.61 -3.55
N THR A 108 6.01 -7.27 -3.03
CA THR A 108 5.88 -8.56 -2.32
C THR A 108 5.09 -8.42 -1.02
N PHE A 109 5.40 -7.41 -0.22
CA PHE A 109 4.82 -7.28 1.11
C PHE A 109 3.52 -6.48 1.13
N ILE A 110 3.05 -5.94 -0.01
CA ILE A 110 1.85 -5.09 -0.07
C ILE A 110 0.56 -5.81 0.33
N LEU A 111 0.45 -7.11 0.00
CA LEU A 111 -0.74 -7.89 0.30
C LEU A 111 -0.80 -8.24 1.79
N LEU A 112 0.32 -8.73 2.33
CA LEU A 112 0.44 -9.04 3.76
C LEU A 112 0.23 -7.80 4.61
N SER A 113 0.82 -6.66 4.23
CA SER A 113 0.72 -5.45 5.01
C SER A 113 -0.68 -4.83 5.04
N GLY A 114 -1.48 -5.03 3.98
CA GLY A 114 -2.90 -4.67 3.99
C GLY A 114 -3.66 -5.43 5.07
N ARG A 115 -3.43 -6.75 5.17
CA ARG A 115 -4.03 -7.59 6.22
C ARG A 115 -3.54 -7.25 7.62
N LEU A 116 -2.25 -6.95 7.78
CA LEU A 116 -1.73 -6.41 9.04
C LEU A 116 -2.45 -5.12 9.43
N GLY A 117 -2.83 -4.30 8.45
CA GLY A 117 -3.65 -3.11 8.63
C GLY A 117 -5.03 -3.38 9.18
N ASP A 118 -5.73 -4.34 8.58
CA ASP A 118 -7.08 -4.74 8.99
C ASP A 118 -7.10 -5.22 10.45
N VAL A 119 -6.07 -5.96 10.85
CA VAL A 119 -5.96 -6.58 12.18
C VAL A 119 -5.42 -5.63 13.25
N PHE A 120 -4.32 -4.93 12.97
CA PHE A 120 -3.62 -4.11 13.97
C PHE A 120 -4.05 -2.63 13.93
N GLY A 121 -4.77 -2.22 12.90
CA GLY A 121 -5.26 -0.85 12.69
C GLY A 121 -4.38 -0.06 11.71
N TYR A 122 -5.04 0.58 10.74
CA TYR A 122 -4.38 1.29 9.64
C TYR A 122 -3.45 2.42 10.10
N LYS A 123 -3.87 3.23 11.09
CA LYS A 123 -3.03 4.32 11.63
C LYS A 123 -1.73 3.80 12.23
N ARG A 124 -1.80 2.71 13.01
CA ARG A 124 -0.63 2.12 13.66
C ARG A 124 0.34 1.56 12.63
N MET A 125 -0.19 0.86 11.64
CA MET A 125 0.61 0.34 10.54
C MET A 125 1.24 1.46 9.72
N LEU A 126 0.57 2.59 9.47
CA LEU A 126 1.20 3.77 8.85
C LEU A 126 2.41 4.27 9.65
N VAL A 127 2.27 4.43 10.97
CA VAL A 127 3.37 4.89 11.83
C VAL A 127 4.54 3.88 11.81
N VAL A 128 4.25 2.58 11.89
CA VAL A 128 5.28 1.53 11.80
C VAL A 128 5.97 1.55 10.43
N GLY A 129 5.21 1.63 9.35
CA GLY A 129 5.73 1.67 7.98
C GLY A 129 6.65 2.87 7.75
N TYR A 130 6.24 4.08 8.15
CA TYR A 130 7.08 5.27 8.00
C TYR A 130 8.32 5.23 8.90
N SER A 131 8.21 4.72 10.14
CA SER A 131 9.35 4.57 11.04
C SER A 131 10.39 3.60 10.45
N TRP A 132 9.93 2.46 9.93
CA TRP A 132 10.78 1.48 9.26
C TRP A 132 11.42 2.05 8.00
N PHE A 133 10.64 2.77 7.18
CA PHE A 133 11.14 3.42 5.98
C PHE A 133 12.23 4.44 6.33
N ALA A 134 12.02 5.27 7.36
CA ALA A 134 12.98 6.26 7.81
C ALA A 134 14.28 5.62 8.28
N LEU A 135 14.19 4.56 9.09
CA LEU A 135 15.35 3.81 9.58
C LEU A 135 16.20 3.29 8.42
N TRP A 136 15.61 2.56 7.49
CA TRP A 136 16.37 1.98 6.39
C TRP A 136 16.81 3.00 5.34
N SER A 137 16.13 4.14 5.23
CA SER A 137 16.63 5.29 4.49
C SER A 137 17.90 5.86 5.12
N MET A 138 17.95 5.94 6.45
CA MET A 138 19.17 6.35 7.16
C MET A 138 20.31 5.36 6.90
N VAL A 139 20.04 4.06 7.03
CA VAL A 139 21.03 2.99 6.78
C VAL A 139 21.54 2.99 5.34
N ALA A 140 20.67 3.25 4.36
CA ALA A 140 21.07 3.33 2.95
C ALA A 140 22.09 4.45 2.70
N GLY A 141 21.93 5.62 3.34
CA GLY A 141 22.94 6.68 3.26
C GLY A 141 24.24 6.33 4.01
N LEU A 142 24.15 5.60 5.13
CA LEU A 142 25.34 5.12 5.85
C LEU A 142 26.17 4.09 5.08
N ALA A 143 25.62 3.50 4.02
CA ALA A 143 26.34 2.53 3.18
C ALA A 143 27.59 3.12 2.52
N VAL A 144 27.69 4.45 2.41
CA VAL A 144 28.90 5.14 1.95
C VAL A 144 30.15 4.80 2.76
N TYR A 145 29.98 4.44 4.03
CA TYR A 145 31.08 4.05 4.92
C TYR A 145 31.35 2.54 4.96
N SER A 146 30.62 1.76 4.16
CA SER A 146 30.71 0.29 4.15
C SER A 146 30.92 -0.24 2.73
N ASN A 147 29.89 -0.77 2.08
CA ASN A 147 29.98 -1.41 0.76
C ASN A 147 28.60 -1.48 0.08
N HIS A 148 28.61 -1.85 -1.21
CA HIS A 148 27.41 -2.03 -2.02
C HIS A 148 26.46 -3.11 -1.49
N VAL A 149 26.97 -4.13 -0.78
CA VAL A 149 26.14 -5.21 -0.20
C VAL A 149 25.21 -4.64 0.88
N LEU A 150 25.75 -3.81 1.79
CA LEU A 150 24.94 -3.10 2.78
C LEU A 150 23.91 -2.19 2.10
N PHE A 151 24.31 -1.50 1.02
CA PHE A 151 23.39 -0.66 0.26
C PHE A 151 22.23 -1.47 -0.32
N ILE A 152 22.50 -2.59 -0.99
CA ILE A 152 21.46 -3.48 -1.55
C ILE A 152 20.51 -3.96 -0.45
N TRP A 153 21.04 -4.46 0.67
CA TRP A 153 20.20 -4.91 1.80
C TRP A 153 19.39 -3.78 2.41
N ALA A 154 19.97 -2.59 2.53
CA ALA A 154 19.24 -1.42 2.97
C ALA A 154 18.09 -1.11 2.03
N ARG A 155 18.28 -1.16 0.70
CA ARG A 155 17.22 -0.95 -0.30
C ARG A 155 16.12 -2.00 -0.23
N VAL A 156 16.49 -3.28 -0.10
CA VAL A 156 15.55 -4.40 0.08
C VAL A 156 14.69 -4.16 1.32
N LEU A 157 15.31 -3.88 2.46
CA LEU A 157 14.58 -3.68 3.72
C LEU A 157 13.80 -2.38 3.73
N GLN A 158 14.28 -1.35 3.05
CA GLN A 158 13.61 -0.06 2.91
C GLN A 158 12.24 -0.17 2.22
N GLY A 159 12.10 -1.02 1.20
CA GLY A 159 10.84 -1.19 0.47
C GLY A 159 9.69 -1.82 1.29
N ILE A 160 9.99 -2.46 2.43
CA ILE A 160 8.95 -2.94 3.37
C ILE A 160 8.19 -1.76 4.00
N GLY A 161 8.82 -0.61 4.19
CA GLY A 161 8.16 0.58 4.74
C GLY A 161 6.99 1.06 3.88
N PRO A 162 7.24 1.40 2.60
CA PRO A 162 6.17 1.75 1.65
C PRO A 162 5.15 0.63 1.43
N SER A 163 5.57 -0.64 1.41
CA SER A 163 4.64 -1.77 1.29
C SER A 163 3.60 -1.73 2.41
N ILE A 164 4.00 -1.33 3.63
CA ILE A 164 3.08 -1.10 4.74
C ILE A 164 2.27 0.17 4.54
N CYS A 165 2.89 1.27 4.14
CA CYS A 165 2.19 2.55 4.08
C CYS A 165 1.06 2.60 3.04
N LEU A 166 1.27 2.04 1.85
CA LEU A 166 0.34 2.17 0.72
C LEU A 166 -1.07 1.60 0.95
N PRO A 167 -1.24 0.29 1.27
CA PRO A 167 -2.57 -0.29 1.44
C PRO A 167 -3.25 0.28 2.69
N ASN A 168 -2.49 0.54 3.76
CA ASN A 168 -3.01 1.14 4.98
C ASN A 168 -3.48 2.58 4.79
N GLY A 169 -2.73 3.37 4.01
CA GLY A 169 -3.13 4.72 3.62
C GLY A 169 -4.40 4.72 2.78
N LEU A 170 -4.48 3.83 1.77
CA LEU A 170 -5.65 3.72 0.91
C LEU A 170 -6.89 3.21 1.66
N ALA A 171 -6.73 2.24 2.56
CA ALA A 171 -7.80 1.74 3.41
C ALA A 171 -8.32 2.83 4.35
N LEU A 172 -7.43 3.61 4.96
CA LEU A 172 -7.79 4.76 5.77
C LEU A 172 -8.55 5.80 4.94
N LEU A 173 -8.05 6.16 3.75
CA LEU A 173 -8.75 7.08 2.84
C LEU A 173 -10.15 6.57 2.46
N GLY A 174 -10.26 5.26 2.22
CA GLY A 174 -11.53 4.59 1.89
C GLY A 174 -12.53 4.59 3.03
N ALA A 175 -12.06 4.49 4.28
CA ALA A 175 -12.87 4.48 5.50
C ALA A 175 -13.36 5.87 5.91
N LEU A 176 -12.61 6.93 5.58
CA LEU A 176 -12.93 8.31 5.97
C LEU A 176 -14.05 8.95 5.11
N TYR A 177 -14.26 8.46 3.89
CA TYR A 177 -15.19 9.03 2.93
C TYR A 177 -16.31 8.06 2.52
N GLU A 178 -17.54 8.56 2.55
CA GLU A 178 -18.68 7.91 1.91
C GLU A 178 -18.55 7.95 0.37
N PRO A 179 -19.16 6.98 -0.35
CA PRO A 179 -19.18 6.98 -1.81
C PRO A 179 -19.72 8.31 -2.37
N GLY A 180 -18.94 8.96 -3.26
CA GLY A 180 -19.31 10.24 -3.86
C GLY A 180 -18.13 11.02 -4.44
N MET A 181 -18.39 12.24 -4.93
CA MET A 181 -17.38 13.08 -5.60
C MET A 181 -16.16 13.38 -4.70
N ARG A 182 -16.39 13.63 -3.41
CA ARG A 182 -15.30 13.92 -2.45
C ARG A 182 -14.34 12.74 -2.30
N LYS A 183 -14.87 11.51 -2.24
CA LYS A 183 -14.04 10.30 -2.22
C LYS A 183 -13.23 10.18 -3.51
N ASN A 184 -13.87 10.36 -4.66
CA ASN A 184 -13.17 10.27 -5.95
C ASN A 184 -12.04 11.29 -6.05
N LEU A 185 -12.25 12.53 -5.59
CA LEU A 185 -11.22 13.56 -5.56
C LEU A 185 -10.06 13.19 -4.62
N ALA A 186 -10.36 12.67 -3.42
CA ALA A 186 -9.33 12.23 -2.49
C ALA A 186 -8.46 11.11 -3.07
N PHE A 187 -9.09 10.13 -3.74
CA PHE A 187 -8.38 9.05 -4.44
C PHE A 187 -7.60 9.57 -5.66
N ALA A 188 -8.12 10.58 -6.37
CA ALA A 188 -7.42 11.22 -7.47
C ALA A 188 -6.17 11.97 -7.00
N VAL A 189 -6.24 12.69 -5.86
CA VAL A 189 -5.09 13.34 -5.23
C VAL A 189 -4.05 12.29 -4.81
N PHE A 190 -4.49 11.21 -4.17
CA PHE A 190 -3.61 10.09 -3.81
C PHE A 190 -2.90 9.51 -5.04
N GLY A 191 -3.62 9.29 -6.14
CA GLY A 191 -3.04 8.80 -7.40
C GLY A 191 -2.08 9.81 -8.04
N ALA A 192 -2.40 11.09 -8.03
CA ALA A 192 -1.56 12.16 -8.58
C ALA A 192 -0.22 12.31 -7.84
N CYS A 193 -0.17 11.95 -6.54
CA CYS A 193 1.08 11.95 -5.78
C CYS A 193 2.14 11.00 -6.34
N ALA A 194 1.77 9.98 -7.12
CA ALA A 194 2.74 9.04 -7.66
C ALA A 194 3.73 9.69 -8.65
N PRO A 195 3.29 10.23 -9.80
CA PRO A 195 4.20 10.89 -10.75
C PRO A 195 4.89 12.11 -10.13
N THR A 196 4.20 12.88 -9.27
CA THR A 196 4.80 14.03 -8.58
C THR A 196 5.94 13.59 -7.66
N GLY A 197 5.75 12.52 -6.87
CA GLY A 197 6.78 11.96 -6.02
C GLY A 197 7.99 11.47 -6.82
N SER A 198 7.77 10.82 -7.96
CA SER A 198 8.85 10.36 -8.84
C SER A 198 9.70 11.52 -9.36
N ILE A 199 9.06 12.58 -9.88
CA ILE A 199 9.77 13.75 -10.42
C ILE A 199 10.55 14.48 -9.32
N VAL A 200 9.92 14.70 -8.17
CA VAL A 200 10.57 15.37 -7.03
C VAL A 200 11.74 14.54 -6.52
N GLY A 201 11.55 13.23 -6.34
CA GLY A 201 12.60 12.33 -5.86
C GLY A 201 13.79 12.26 -6.80
N ALA A 202 13.55 12.12 -8.11
CA ALA A 202 14.59 12.14 -9.12
C ALA A 202 15.39 13.45 -9.11
N THR A 203 14.68 14.58 -9.09
CA THR A 203 15.27 15.92 -9.14
C THR A 203 16.15 16.19 -7.91
N PHE A 204 15.60 15.98 -6.71
CA PHE A 204 16.33 16.24 -5.48
C PHE A 204 17.46 15.25 -5.26
N ALA A 205 17.32 13.98 -5.66
CA ALA A 205 18.43 13.03 -5.61
C ALA A 205 19.61 13.51 -6.46
N GLY A 206 19.34 13.97 -7.70
CA GLY A 206 20.37 14.57 -8.56
C GLY A 206 21.05 15.79 -7.93
N ILE A 207 20.25 16.71 -7.36
CA ILE A 207 20.78 17.90 -6.66
C ILE A 207 21.67 17.50 -5.47
N PHE A 208 21.21 16.57 -4.63
CA PHE A 208 21.99 16.10 -3.49
C PHE A 208 23.28 15.41 -3.93
N ALA A 209 23.25 14.66 -5.03
CA ALA A 209 24.43 13.99 -5.57
C ALA A 209 25.50 14.95 -6.09
N LEU A 210 25.16 16.19 -6.47
CA LEU A 210 26.16 17.22 -6.81
C LEU A 210 27.07 17.57 -5.62
N ALA A 211 26.53 17.50 -4.40
CA ALA A 211 27.30 17.69 -3.18
C ALA A 211 27.85 16.35 -2.70
N TRP A 212 26.95 15.43 -2.33
CA TRP A 212 27.28 14.09 -1.89
C TRP A 212 26.02 13.19 -1.88
N TRP A 213 26.06 12.09 -2.62
CA TRP A 213 24.90 11.21 -2.86
C TRP A 213 24.17 10.69 -1.60
N PRO A 214 24.81 10.42 -0.43
CA PRO A 214 24.11 9.93 0.76
C PRO A 214 23.03 10.89 1.28
N TRP A 215 23.15 12.19 0.98
CA TRP A 215 22.14 13.18 1.34
C TRP A 215 20.78 12.93 0.68
N ALA A 216 20.73 12.26 -0.47
CA ALA A 216 19.47 11.83 -1.07
C ALA A 216 18.67 10.92 -0.11
N PHE A 217 19.37 10.03 0.60
CA PHE A 217 18.76 9.05 1.52
C PHE A 217 18.52 9.64 2.92
N TRP A 218 19.45 10.47 3.43
CA TRP A 218 19.29 11.10 4.74
C TRP A 218 18.20 12.17 4.75
N SER A 219 18.07 12.96 3.67
CA SER A 219 16.99 13.93 3.55
C SER A 219 15.62 13.25 3.52
N LEU A 220 15.48 12.16 2.77
CA LEU A 220 14.27 11.33 2.78
C LEU A 220 14.00 10.78 4.18
N ALA A 221 15.02 10.28 4.89
CA ALA A 221 14.87 9.78 6.26
C ALA A 221 14.29 10.86 7.20
N LEU A 222 14.82 12.09 7.14
CA LEU A 222 14.33 13.22 7.95
C LEU A 222 12.87 13.57 7.62
N VAL A 223 12.52 13.61 6.33
CA VAL A 223 11.13 13.85 5.90
C VAL A 223 10.22 12.74 6.43
N LEU A 224 10.63 11.47 6.34
CA LEU A 224 9.85 10.33 6.83
C LEU A 224 9.65 10.37 8.35
N VAL A 225 10.65 10.80 9.12
CA VAL A 225 10.49 11.02 10.57
C VAL A 225 9.44 12.12 10.83
N ALA A 226 9.54 13.25 10.13
CA ALA A 226 8.57 14.34 10.28
C ALA A 226 7.14 13.89 9.93
N VAL A 227 6.98 13.12 8.84
CA VAL A 227 5.70 12.54 8.44
C VAL A 227 5.19 11.53 9.48
N THR A 228 6.07 10.70 10.03
CA THR A 228 5.72 9.75 11.10
C THR A 228 5.11 10.47 12.29
N VAL A 229 5.76 11.53 12.77
CA VAL A 229 5.26 12.36 13.89
C VAL A 229 3.94 13.03 13.51
N ALA A 230 3.84 13.62 12.31
CA ALA A 230 2.63 14.27 11.86
C ALA A 230 1.44 13.29 11.77
N VAL A 231 1.65 12.09 11.24
CA VAL A 231 0.65 11.01 11.18
C VAL A 231 0.23 10.58 12.58
N ALA A 232 1.18 10.38 13.49
CA ALA A 232 0.89 9.97 14.86
C ALA A 232 0.00 10.99 15.60
N LEU A 233 0.24 12.29 15.37
CA LEU A 233 -0.46 13.38 16.05
C LEU A 233 -1.78 13.77 15.38
N ALA A 234 -1.85 13.82 14.04
CA ALA A 234 -2.95 14.45 13.34
C ALA A 234 -4.06 13.48 12.91
N ILE A 235 -3.69 12.23 12.55
CA ILE A 235 -4.66 11.23 12.10
C ILE A 235 -5.39 10.69 13.35
N PRO A 236 -6.72 10.81 13.45
CA PRO A 236 -7.47 10.17 14.52
C PRO A 236 -7.34 8.64 14.38
N ASP A 237 -7.12 7.93 15.49
CA ASP A 237 -7.09 6.46 15.47
C ASP A 237 -8.52 5.99 15.21
N PRO A 238 -8.83 5.41 14.03
CA PRO A 238 -10.10 4.74 13.86
C PRO A 238 -10.06 3.58 14.86
N GLN A 239 -10.98 3.54 15.82
CA GLN A 239 -11.12 2.36 16.67
C GLN A 239 -11.21 1.15 15.74
N THR A 240 -10.39 0.14 16.02
CA THR A 240 -10.28 -1.09 15.24
C THR A 240 -11.65 -1.51 14.72
N LEU A 241 -11.82 -1.55 13.40
CA LEU A 241 -13.03 -1.99 12.73
C LEU A 241 -13.19 -3.50 12.94
N GLY A 242 -13.54 -3.92 14.15
CA GLY A 242 -13.78 -5.31 14.48
C GLY A 242 -13.40 -5.70 15.92
N PRO A 243 -14.00 -6.79 16.44
CA PRO A 243 -13.53 -7.43 17.66
C PRO A 243 -12.06 -7.83 17.51
N LYS A 244 -11.20 -7.48 18.47
CA LYS A 244 -9.82 -7.97 18.45
C LYS A 244 -9.82 -9.50 18.58
N PRO A 245 -9.10 -10.24 17.72
CA PRO A 245 -8.97 -11.69 17.87
C PRO A 245 -8.41 -12.03 19.26
N GLY A 246 -9.16 -12.82 20.03
CA GLY A 246 -8.84 -13.14 21.43
C GLY A 246 -7.76 -14.22 21.62
N SER A 247 -7.19 -14.74 20.54
CA SER A 247 -6.22 -15.85 20.55
C SER A 247 -5.24 -15.75 19.38
N VAL A 248 -4.01 -16.23 19.58
CA VAL A 248 -2.98 -16.33 18.53
C VAL A 248 -3.48 -17.15 17.33
N LYS A 249 -4.30 -18.18 17.55
CA LYS A 249 -4.87 -18.98 16.46
C LYS A 249 -5.84 -18.16 15.59
N ALA A 250 -6.62 -17.27 16.20
CA ALA A 250 -7.51 -16.36 15.49
C ALA A 250 -6.72 -15.34 14.67
N TYR A 251 -5.57 -14.85 15.18
CA TYR A 251 -4.65 -14.03 14.39
C TYR A 251 -4.09 -14.77 13.17
N ILE A 252 -3.72 -16.05 13.31
CA ILE A 252 -3.19 -16.87 12.21
C ILE A 252 -4.25 -17.08 11.12
N GLU A 253 -5.50 -17.35 11.52
CA GLU A 253 -6.63 -17.55 10.62
C GLU A 253 -7.06 -16.24 9.93
N GLU A 254 -7.10 -15.12 10.66
CA GLU A 254 -7.52 -13.82 10.14
C GLU A 254 -6.48 -13.18 9.21
N LEU A 255 -5.18 -13.36 9.52
CA LEU A 255 -4.08 -12.93 8.66
C LEU A 255 -3.87 -13.84 7.45
N ASP A 256 -4.52 -15.01 7.42
CA ASP A 256 -4.31 -16.06 6.42
C ASP A 256 -2.80 -16.27 6.14
N LEU A 257 -2.05 -16.55 7.21
CA LEU A 257 -0.59 -16.59 7.17
C LEU A 257 -0.06 -17.62 6.17
N VAL A 258 -0.81 -18.68 5.89
CA VAL A 258 -0.44 -19.70 4.90
C VAL A 258 -0.50 -19.09 3.51
N ALA A 259 -1.63 -18.48 3.12
CA ALA A 259 -1.73 -17.83 1.82
C ALA A 259 -0.75 -16.65 1.69
N ALA A 260 -0.54 -15.88 2.76
CA ALA A 260 0.43 -14.79 2.77
C ALA A 260 1.86 -15.30 2.56
N THR A 261 2.25 -16.38 3.26
CA THR A 261 3.61 -16.95 3.12
C THR A 261 3.82 -17.53 1.73
N VAL A 262 2.84 -18.27 1.20
CA VAL A 262 2.90 -18.84 -0.16
C VAL A 262 2.97 -17.72 -1.20
N GLY A 263 2.11 -16.69 -1.09
CA GLY A 263 2.11 -15.55 -2.01
C GLY A 263 3.41 -14.75 -1.96
N ILE A 264 3.95 -14.50 -0.77
CA ILE A 264 5.25 -13.82 -0.59
C ILE A 264 6.37 -14.66 -1.20
N ALA A 265 6.44 -15.95 -0.90
CA ALA A 265 7.47 -16.83 -1.43
C ALA A 265 7.40 -16.89 -2.97
N GLY A 266 6.20 -17.02 -3.53
CA GLY A 266 5.98 -17.03 -4.98
C GLY A 266 6.44 -15.74 -5.64
N LEU A 267 6.03 -14.58 -5.11
CA LEU A 267 6.44 -13.27 -5.64
C LEU A 267 7.95 -13.03 -5.54
N VAL A 268 8.58 -13.43 -4.43
CA VAL A 268 10.03 -13.30 -4.24
C VAL A 268 10.77 -14.14 -5.27
N LEU A 269 10.37 -15.41 -5.46
CA LEU A 269 10.99 -16.32 -6.42
C LEU A 269 10.84 -15.82 -7.85
N PHE A 270 9.62 -15.44 -8.24
CA PHE A 270 9.34 -14.90 -9.55
C PHE A 270 10.19 -13.65 -9.81
N ASN A 271 10.23 -12.73 -8.85
CA ASN A 271 10.92 -11.47 -9.05
C ASN A 271 12.45 -11.63 -9.06
N PHE A 272 13.00 -12.46 -8.16
CA PHE A 272 14.41 -12.80 -8.17
C PHE A 272 14.83 -13.35 -9.53
N ALA A 273 14.05 -14.28 -10.09
CA ALA A 273 14.32 -14.83 -11.40
C ALA A 273 14.22 -13.77 -12.50
N TRP A 274 13.19 -12.93 -12.46
CA TRP A 274 12.97 -11.86 -13.44
C TRP A 274 14.12 -10.83 -13.47
N ASN A 275 14.65 -10.46 -12.30
CA ASN A 275 15.80 -9.55 -12.20
C ASN A 275 17.13 -10.22 -12.60
N GLN A 276 17.30 -11.51 -12.31
CA GLN A 276 18.53 -12.23 -12.62
C GLN A 276 18.63 -12.73 -14.05
N ALA A 277 17.50 -12.99 -14.72
CA ALA A 277 17.47 -13.55 -16.07
C ALA A 277 18.24 -12.72 -17.12
N PRO A 278 18.19 -11.37 -17.13
CA PRO A 278 19.00 -10.57 -18.06
C PRO A 278 20.50 -10.65 -17.80
N ILE A 279 20.93 -11.01 -16.59
CA ILE A 279 22.33 -11.03 -16.17
C ILE A 279 22.97 -12.38 -16.49
N VAL A 280 22.33 -13.47 -16.05
CA VAL A 280 22.88 -14.83 -16.17
C VAL A 280 22.34 -15.62 -17.36
N GLY A 281 21.38 -15.03 -18.09
CA GLY A 281 20.69 -15.64 -19.21
C GLY A 281 19.45 -16.43 -18.77
N TRP A 282 18.41 -16.34 -19.61
CA TRP A 282 17.13 -17.03 -19.43
C TRP A 282 17.24 -18.55 -19.40
N SER A 283 18.28 -19.11 -20.00
CA SER A 283 18.53 -20.56 -20.06
C SER A 283 19.12 -21.14 -18.77
N SER A 284 19.45 -20.30 -17.78
CA SER A 284 20.02 -20.76 -16.52
C SER A 284 19.02 -21.61 -15.73
N PRO A 285 19.38 -22.83 -15.27
CA PRO A 285 18.44 -23.74 -14.61
C PRO A 285 17.74 -23.15 -13.37
N TYR A 286 18.46 -22.36 -12.58
CA TYR A 286 17.88 -21.77 -11.37
C TYR A 286 16.89 -20.64 -11.68
N VAL A 287 17.07 -19.91 -12.79
CA VAL A 287 16.13 -18.86 -13.24
C VAL A 287 14.80 -19.50 -13.63
N ILE A 288 14.85 -20.58 -14.41
CA ILE A 288 13.67 -21.33 -14.83
C ILE A 288 12.96 -21.94 -13.61
N LEU A 289 13.72 -22.54 -12.69
CA LEU A 289 13.16 -23.14 -11.48
C LEU A 289 12.47 -22.11 -10.58
N CYS A 290 13.10 -20.95 -10.35
CA CYS A 290 12.50 -19.85 -9.58
C CYS A 290 11.27 -19.25 -10.28
N LEU A 291 11.22 -19.17 -11.61
CA LEU A 291 10.02 -18.74 -12.35
C LEU A 291 8.86 -19.73 -12.18
N ILE A 292 9.12 -21.02 -12.36
CA ILE A 292 8.09 -22.07 -12.25
C ILE A 292 7.55 -22.11 -10.82
N LEU A 293 8.44 -22.17 -9.82
CA LEU A 293 8.04 -22.18 -8.40
C LEU A 293 7.40 -20.86 -7.96
N GLY A 294 7.74 -19.75 -8.62
CA GLY A 294 7.13 -18.45 -8.34
C GLY A 294 5.68 -18.32 -8.84
N VAL A 295 5.32 -19.07 -9.88
CA VAL A 295 3.98 -19.06 -10.50
C VAL A 295 3.05 -20.12 -9.88
N LEU A 296 3.60 -21.25 -9.42
CA LEU A 296 2.87 -22.32 -8.74
C LEU A 296 2.41 -21.91 -7.34
#